data_AF-A0A6N2MML3-F1
#
_entry.id   AF-A0A6N2MML3-F1
#
_cell.length_a   1.000
_cell.length_b   1.000
_cell.length_c   1.000
_cell.angle_alpha   90.00
_cell.angle_beta   90.00
_cell.angle_gamma   90.00
#
_symmetry.space_group_name_H-M   'P 1'
#
loop_
_entity.id
_entity.type
_entity.pdbx_description
1 polymer ?
#
loop_
_entity_poly.entity_id
_entity_poly.type
_entity_poly.pdbx_seq_one_letter_code
_entity_poly.pdbx_strand_id
1 'polypeptide(L)' 'MDGGSMEDAMVGGGYTDEPHVLAVDDNLIDRKLVERLLKNSSCKVTTAENGLRALEYSGTGR' A
#
# COMPACT_ATOMS: atom_id res chain seq x y z
N MET A 1 9.32 -20.73 31.10
CA MET A 1 10.12 -20.25 29.97
C MET A 1 9.30 -20.53 28.72
N ASP A 2 8.16 -19.87 28.63
CA ASP A 2 7.36 -19.77 27.43
C ASP A 2 8.12 -18.86 26.46
N GLY A 3 8.47 -19.42 25.30
CA GLY A 3 9.19 -18.69 24.26
C GLY A 3 8.25 -17.68 23.60
N GLY A 4 8.32 -16.44 24.08
CA GLY A 4 7.65 -15.30 23.47
C GLY A 4 8.08 -15.13 22.01
N SER A 5 7.08 -15.13 21.13
CA SER A 5 7.14 -14.76 19.72
C SER A 5 7.80 -13.38 19.57
N MET A 6 8.77 -13.27 18.66
CA MET A 6 9.34 -12.00 18.22
C MET A 6 8.30 -11.23 17.41
N GLU A 7 7.38 -10.54 18.08
CA GLU A 7 6.48 -9.58 17.42
C GLU A 7 6.24 -8.28 18.21
N ASP A 8 6.96 -8.07 19.32
CA ASP A 8 6.90 -6.80 20.05
C ASP A 8 8.03 -5.85 19.65
N ALA A 9 7.74 -4.88 18.77
CA ALA A 9 8.11 -3.47 18.96
C ALA A 9 7.72 -2.58 17.76
N MET A 10 6.53 -1.99 17.80
CA MET A 10 6.36 -0.60 17.38
C MET A 10 5.39 0.08 18.35
N VAL A 11 5.96 0.66 19.41
CA VAL A 11 5.23 1.49 20.38
C VAL A 11 5.13 2.91 19.84
N GLY A 12 3.91 3.44 19.70
CA GLY A 12 3.69 4.89 19.60
C GLY A 12 2.42 5.33 18.85
N GLY A 13 1.35 5.64 19.61
CA GLY A 13 0.25 6.52 19.19
C GLY A 13 -0.78 5.91 18.22
N GLY A 14 -2.04 5.81 18.65
CA GLY A 14 -3.09 5.13 17.90
C GLY A 14 -3.43 5.79 16.56
N TYR A 15 -3.15 5.07 15.47
CA TYR A 15 -4.00 4.77 14.32
C TYR A 15 -3.32 3.58 13.61
N THR A 16 -3.85 2.37 13.70
CA THR A 16 -3.38 1.24 12.86
C THR A 16 -3.95 1.38 11.46
N ASP A 17 -3.82 2.55 10.84
CA ASP A 17 -4.29 2.79 9.49
C ASP A 17 -3.14 2.46 8.54
N GLU A 18 -3.24 1.33 7.87
CA GLU A 18 -2.31 0.94 6.82
C GLU A 18 -2.21 2.08 5.79
N PRO A 19 -0.99 2.56 5.44
CA PRO A 19 -0.86 3.60 4.43
C PRO A 19 -1.50 3.16 3.11
N HIS A 20 -2.42 3.97 2.59
CA HIS A 20 -3.05 3.71 1.29
C HIS A 20 -2.21 4.34 0.18
N VAL A 21 -1.66 3.49 -0.69
CA VAL A 21 -0.83 3.88 -1.83
C VAL A 21 -1.60 3.67 -3.14
N LEU A 22 -1.55 4.67 -4.02
CA LEU A 22 -2.00 4.57 -5.41
C LEU A 22 -0.78 4.41 -6.33
N ALA A 23 -0.57 3.21 -6.86
CA ALA A 23 0.52 2.93 -7.79
C ALA A 23 0.04 3.05 -9.25
N VAL A 24 0.70 3.90 -10.04
CA VAL A 24 0.28 4.22 -11.42
C VAL A 24 1.38 3.81 -12.38
N ASP A 25 1.09 2.85 -13.24
CA ASP A 25 2.05 2.33 -14.23
C ASP A 25 1.30 1.71 -15.42
N ASP A 26 1.69 2.05 -16.65
CA ASP A 26 1.06 1.56 -17.88
C ASP A 26 1.52 0.15 -18.26
N ASN A 27 2.68 -0.29 -17.75
CA ASN A 27 3.14 -1.66 -17.90
C ASN A 27 2.49 -2.58 -16.86
N LEU A 28 1.76 -3.58 -17.35
CA LEU A 28 1.07 -4.58 -16.50
C LEU A 28 2.03 -5.34 -15.58
N ILE A 29 3.24 -5.64 -16.05
CA ILE A 29 4.21 -6.43 -15.27
C ILE A 29 4.77 -5.56 -14.13
N ASP A 30 5.17 -4.33 -14.43
CA ASP A 30 5.73 -3.41 -13.45
C ASP A 30 4.67 -3.02 -12.40
N ARG A 31 3.44 -2.75 -12.84
CA ARG A 31 2.28 -2.51 -11.94
C ARG A 31 2.06 -3.64 -10.94
N LYS A 32 2.13 -4.91 -11.40
CA LYS A 32 1.98 -6.10 -10.54
C LYS A 32 3.16 -6.28 -9.59
N LEU A 33 4.38 -5.98 -10.04
CA LEU A 33 5.58 -6.06 -9.21
C LEU A 33 5.49 -5.06 -8.05
N VAL A 34 5.20 -3.79 -8.35
CA VAL A 34 5.06 -2.72 -7.36
C VAL A 34 3.92 -3.01 -6.38
N GLU A 35 2.77 -3.50 -6.87
CA GLU A 35 1.64 -3.87 -6.01
C GLU A 35 2.03 -4.92 -4.96
N ARG A 36 2.75 -5.98 -5.37
CA ARG A 36 3.19 -7.05 -4.46
C ARG A 36 4.19 -6.54 -3.43
N LEU A 37 5.16 -5.72 -3.87
CA LEU A 37 6.16 -5.16 -2.98
C LEU A 37 5.53 -4.29 -1.89
N LEU A 38 4.59 -3.42 -2.27
CA LEU A 38 3.90 -2.51 -1.34
C LEU A 38 2.92 -3.25 -0.41
N LYS A 39 2.20 -4.26 -0.91
CA LYS A 39 1.35 -5.10 -0.04
C LYS A 39 2.16 -5.86 1.01
N ASN A 40 3.37 -6.30 0.66
CA ASN A 40 4.29 -6.95 1.59
C ASN A 40 4.89 -5.96 2.61
N SER A 41 4.80 -4.65 2.39
CA SER A 41 5.25 -3.60 3.32
C SER A 41 4.12 -3.02 4.17
N SER A 42 3.05 -3.77 4.41
CA SER A 42 1.88 -3.35 5.20
C SER A 42 1.16 -2.11 4.65
N CYS A 43 1.13 -1.97 3.32
CA CYS A 43 0.36 -0.92 2.65
C CYS A 43 -0.90 -1.49 2.00
N LYS A 44 -1.97 -0.70 2.06
CA LYS A 44 -3.12 -0.89 1.17
C LYS A 44 -2.76 -0.32 -0.19
N VAL A 45 -2.95 -1.10 -1.25
CA VAL A 45 -2.56 -0.66 -2.60
C VAL A 45 -3.75 -0.66 -3.54
N THR A 46 -3.98 0.48 -4.19
CA THR A 46 -4.81 0.60 -5.39
C THR A 46 -3.88 0.82 -6.57
N THR A 47 -4.17 0.18 -7.71
CA THR A 47 -3.37 0.34 -8.92
C THR A 47 -4.17 1.03 -10.02
N ALA A 48 -3.50 1.80 -10.86
CA ALA A 48 -4.09 2.44 -12.03
C ALA A 48 -3.21 2.21 -13.26
N GLU A 49 -3.83 2.04 -14.41
CA GLU A 49 -3.17 1.78 -15.70
C GLU A 49 -2.73 3.05 -16.44
N ASN A 50 -3.16 4.22 -15.98
CA ASN A 50 -2.77 5.53 -16.52
C ASN A 50 -3.15 6.65 -15.53
N GLY A 51 -2.68 7.87 -15.82
CA GLY A 51 -2.96 9.04 -14.99
C GLY A 51 -4.45 9.41 -14.89
N LEU A 52 -5.24 9.22 -15.95
CA LEU A 52 -6.67 9.54 -15.93
C LEU A 52 -7.41 8.64 -14.95
N ARG A 53 -7.14 7.32 -14.98
CA ARG A 53 -7.64 6.36 -13.99
C ARG A 53 -7.15 6.67 -12.58
N ALA A 54 -5.90 7.11 -12.44
CA ALA A 54 -5.37 7.51 -11.14
C ALA A 54 -6.16 8.69 -10.53
N LEU A 55 -6.55 9.67 -11.36
CA LEU A 55 -7.36 10.80 -10.92
C LEU A 55 -8.76 10.38 -10.43
N GLU A 56 -9.36 9.35 -11.03
CA GLU A 56 -10.64 8.76 -10.56
C GLU A 56 -10.50 8.22 -9.11
N TYR A 57 -9.31 7.72 -8.74
CA TYR A 57 -9.03 7.20 -7.40
C TYR A 57 -8.49 8.24 -6.42
N SER A 58 -7.81 9.29 -6.89
CA SER A 58 -7.08 10.25 -6.05
C SER A 58 -7.96 11.28 -5.33
N GLY A 59 -9.27 11.34 -5.59
CA GLY A 59 -10.20 12.28 -4.93
C GLY A 59 -10.07 13.75 -5.34
N THR A 60 -9.09 14.09 -6.18
CA THR A 60 -8.86 15.43 -6.76
C THR A 60 -9.66 15.69 -8.05
N GLY A 61 -10.48 14.75 -8.50
CA GLY A 61 -11.41 14.91 -9.63
C GLY A 61 -12.75 15.56 -9.25
N ARG A 62 -12.75 16.57 -8.38
CA ARG A 62 -13.93 17.40 -8.09
C ARG A 62 -13.75 18.81 -8.64
#